data_AF-A0A843V9R6-F1
#
_entry.id   AF-A0A843V9R6-F1
#
_cell.length_a   1.000
_cell.length_b   1.000
_cell.length_c   1.000
_cell.angle_alpha   90.00
_cell.angle_beta   90.00
_cell.angle_gamma   90.00
#
_symmetry.space_group_name_H-M   'P 1'
#
loop_
_entity.id
_entity.type
_entity.pdbx_description
1 polymer ?
#
loop_
_entity_poly.entity_id
_entity_poly.type
_entity_poly.pdbx_seq_one_letter_code
_entity_poly.pdbx_strand_id
1 'polypeptide(L)'
;MIELHEMMMQILNLFMGSDAPNSWLACLIPDTASQYRQLVAMSSNGFDDSTMLMDVSKLEELMAETRAVLSSSDFAHIMEISLRRVVDGLVEDISMQMGGSPHSGFPLAKLLPRVAQSSPSLLEEPSNNKFIHRIKSLPEVELFFTLLYANTVQVS
;
A
#
# COMPACT_ATOMS: atom_id res chain seq x y z
N MET A 1 4.49 9.67 -21.88
CA MET A 1 4.50 8.79 -20.68
C MET A 1 5.12 9.48 -19.46
N ILE A 2 6.14 10.32 -19.64
CA ILE A 2 6.73 11.14 -18.55
C ILE A 2 5.65 11.95 -17.82
N GLU A 3 4.81 12.68 -18.55
CA GLU A 3 3.71 13.47 -17.96
C GLU A 3 2.70 12.61 -17.16
N LEU A 4 2.41 11.39 -17.63
CA LEU A 4 1.53 10.47 -16.89
C LEU A 4 2.19 10.01 -15.59
N HIS A 5 3.47 9.62 -15.66
CA HIS A 5 4.25 9.23 -14.49
C HIS A 5 4.30 10.37 -13.46
N GLU A 6 4.64 11.59 -13.89
CA GLU A 6 4.68 12.77 -13.03
C GLU A 6 3.33 13.05 -12.39
N MET A 7 2.24 12.99 -13.15
CA MET A 7 0.89 13.19 -12.62
C MET A 7 0.52 12.12 -11.58
N MET A 8 0.86 10.85 -11.82
CA MET A 8 0.61 9.78 -10.86
C MET A 8 1.43 9.94 -9.58
N MET A 9 2.71 10.33 -9.70
CA MET A 9 3.55 10.64 -8.55
C MET A 9 3.03 11.84 -7.76
N GLN A 10 2.52 12.89 -8.43
CA GLN A 10 1.92 14.03 -7.76
C GLN A 10 0.65 13.65 -6.98
N ILE A 11 -0.23 12.84 -7.57
CA ILE A 11 -1.43 12.31 -6.89
C ILE A 11 -1.02 11.50 -5.66
N LEU A 12 -0.01 10.63 -5.81
CA LEU A 12 0.47 9.80 -4.72
C LEU A 12 1.08 10.64 -3.59
N ASN A 13 1.91 11.63 -3.91
CA ASN A 13 2.51 12.52 -2.93
C ASN A 13 1.44 13.32 -2.17
N LEU A 14 0.39 13.77 -2.87
CA LEU A 14 -0.74 14.45 -2.24
C LEU A 14 -1.48 13.53 -1.26
N PHE A 15 -1.68 12.26 -1.64
CA PHE A 15 -2.32 11.27 -0.78
C PHE A 15 -1.47 10.96 0.46
N MET A 16 -0.16 10.78 0.29
CA MET A 16 0.77 10.42 1.36
C MET A 16 1.11 11.59 2.30
N GLY A 17 1.14 12.83 1.79
CA GLY A 17 1.49 14.04 2.55
C GLY A 17 0.32 14.77 3.22
N SER A 18 -0.88 14.19 3.20
CA SER A 18 -2.07 14.82 3.80
C SER A 18 -2.10 14.60 5.31
N ASP A 19 -1.84 15.67 6.09
CA ASP A 19 -2.02 15.72 7.56
C ASP A 19 -3.50 15.79 8.00
N ALA A 20 -4.43 15.71 7.06
CA ALA A 20 -5.87 15.86 7.26
C ALA A 20 -6.49 14.64 7.99
N PRO A 21 -7.74 14.72 8.51
CA PRO A 21 -8.40 13.61 9.25
C PRO A 21 -8.59 12.30 8.47
N ASN A 22 -8.20 12.26 7.19
CA ASN A 22 -8.14 11.08 6.33
C ASN A 22 -6.68 10.76 5.98
N SER A 23 -5.82 10.62 7.00
CA SER A 23 -4.46 10.15 6.82
C SER A 23 -4.48 8.79 6.11
N TRP A 24 -3.53 8.53 5.21
CA TRP A 24 -3.38 7.22 4.56
C TRP A 24 -3.25 6.07 5.60
N LEU A 25 -2.80 6.37 6.82
CA LEU A 25 -2.76 5.42 7.93
C LEU A 25 -4.15 4.91 8.33
N ALA A 26 -5.18 5.77 8.27
CA ALA A 26 -6.56 5.38 8.60
C ALA A 26 -7.13 4.34 7.61
N CYS A 27 -6.53 4.18 6.43
CA CYS A 27 -6.85 3.10 5.50
C CYS A 27 -6.29 1.74 5.94
N LEU A 28 -5.27 1.72 6.80
CA LEU A 28 -4.57 0.49 7.21
C LEU A 28 -4.92 0.04 8.62
N ILE A 29 -5.07 0.99 9.55
CA ILE A 29 -5.31 0.70 10.96
C ILE A 29 -6.37 1.63 11.55
N PRO A 30 -7.44 1.10 12.20
CA PRO A 30 -8.44 1.91 12.89
C PRO A 30 -7.84 2.69 14.05
N ASP A 31 -8.58 3.66 14.61
CA ASP A 31 -8.11 4.51 15.71
C ASP A 31 -8.10 3.80 17.06
N THR A 32 -8.94 2.78 17.27
CA THR A 32 -9.06 2.07 18.55
C THR A 32 -9.25 0.56 18.38
N ALA A 33 -8.87 -0.24 19.39
CA ALA A 33 -9.10 -1.68 19.39
C ALA A 33 -10.59 -2.03 19.34
N SER A 34 -11.46 -1.18 19.89
CA SER A 34 -12.91 -1.36 19.84
C SER A 34 -13.46 -1.25 18.41
N GLN A 35 -13.00 -0.26 17.64
CA GLN A 35 -13.37 -0.11 16.23
C GLN A 35 -12.86 -1.30 15.41
N TYR A 36 -11.60 -1.72 15.65
CA TYR A 36 -11.03 -2.88 14.99
C TYR A 36 -11.88 -4.15 15.23
N ARG A 37 -12.25 -4.44 16.48
CA ARG A 37 -13.11 -5.60 16.80
C ARG A 37 -14.47 -5.53 16.13
N GLN A 38 -15.09 -4.36 16.09
CA GLN A 38 -16.39 -4.19 15.44
C GLN A 38 -16.29 -4.49 13.94
N LEU A 39 -15.25 -3.98 13.27
CA LEU A 39 -14.99 -4.24 11.85
C LEU A 39 -14.75 -5.74 11.59
N VAL A 40 -13.95 -6.41 12.43
CA VAL A 40 -13.71 -7.85 12.32
C VAL A 40 -15.00 -8.66 12.53
N ALA A 41 -15.81 -8.31 13.53
CA ALA A 41 -17.09 -8.96 13.79
C ALA A 41 -18.07 -8.85 12.60
N MET A 42 -18.09 -7.69 11.95
CA MET A 42 -18.94 -7.43 10.78
C MET A 42 -18.45 -8.15 9.51
N SER A 43 -17.15 -8.41 9.41
CA SER A 43 -16.54 -9.11 8.27
C SER A 43 -16.59 -10.64 8.40
N SER A 44 -16.76 -11.18 9.62
CA SER A 44 -16.69 -12.61 9.87
C SER A 44 -18.04 -13.30 9.67
N ASN A 45 -18.34 -13.74 8.44
CA ASN A 45 -19.32 -14.80 8.20
C ASN A 45 -18.71 -16.23 8.37
N GLY A 46 -17.78 -16.39 9.31
CA GLY A 46 -17.12 -17.68 9.60
C GLY A 46 -15.65 -17.62 10.04
N PHE A 47 -15.18 -16.50 10.60
CA PHE A 47 -13.81 -16.41 11.16
C PHE A 47 -13.81 -16.81 12.63
N ASP A 48 -12.83 -17.63 13.00
CA ASP A 48 -12.64 -18.24 14.32
C ASP A 48 -12.52 -17.18 15.44
N ASP A 49 -13.15 -17.45 16.57
CA ASP A 49 -13.45 -16.59 17.73
C ASP A 49 -12.18 -16.07 18.46
N SER A 50 -10.99 -16.45 18.01
CA SER A 50 -9.71 -16.16 18.69
C SER A 50 -9.37 -14.66 18.78
N THR A 51 -9.74 -13.83 17.80
CA THR A 51 -9.55 -12.36 17.88
C THR A 51 -10.55 -11.67 18.80
N MET A 52 -11.72 -12.28 19.04
CA MET A 52 -12.67 -11.85 20.08
C MET A 52 -12.15 -12.19 21.48
N LEU A 53 -11.39 -13.28 21.60
CA LEU A 53 -10.79 -13.76 22.85
C LEU A 53 -9.49 -13.04 23.26
N MET A 54 -8.87 -12.25 22.37
CA MET A 54 -7.70 -11.46 22.71
C MET A 54 -8.07 -10.41 23.78
N ASP A 55 -7.19 -10.16 24.75
CA ASP A 55 -7.38 -9.05 25.69
C ASP A 55 -7.40 -7.71 24.93
N VAL A 56 -8.39 -6.85 25.23
CA VAL A 56 -8.51 -5.51 24.64
C VAL A 56 -7.25 -4.72 24.90
N SER A 57 -6.67 -4.87 26.09
CA SER A 57 -5.44 -4.16 26.46
C SER A 57 -4.26 -4.55 25.57
N LYS A 58 -4.09 -5.86 25.31
CA LYS A 58 -3.00 -6.37 24.47
C LYS A 58 -3.18 -6.02 23.00
N LEU A 59 -4.42 -6.04 22.51
CA LEU A 59 -4.73 -5.61 21.15
C LEU A 59 -4.44 -4.11 20.97
N GLU A 60 -4.80 -3.28 21.95
CA GLU A 60 -4.52 -1.84 21.92
C GLU A 60 -2.99 -1.57 21.90
N GLU A 61 -2.21 -2.33 22.67
CA GLU A 61 -0.74 -2.26 22.65
C GLU A 61 -0.16 -2.60 21.27
N LEU A 62 -0.55 -3.74 20.68
CA LEU A 62 -0.09 -4.12 19.34
C LEU A 62 -0.50 -3.10 18.26
N MET A 63 -1.69 -2.54 18.37
CA MET A 63 -2.14 -1.48 17.47
C MET A 63 -1.30 -0.21 17.64
N ALA A 64 -0.95 0.17 18.87
CA ALA A 64 -0.08 1.30 19.14
C ALA A 64 1.34 1.08 18.57
N GLU A 65 1.94 -0.10 18.79
CA GLU A 65 3.22 -0.49 18.20
C GLU A 65 3.17 -0.46 16.66
N THR A 66 2.10 -1.01 16.08
CA THR A 66 1.88 -1.01 14.63
C THR A 66 1.80 0.42 14.10
N ARG A 67 1.05 1.32 14.75
CA ARG A 67 0.98 2.74 14.36
C ARG A 67 2.34 3.42 14.45
N ALA A 68 3.14 3.10 15.48
CA ALA A 68 4.48 3.65 15.62
C ALA A 68 5.38 3.22 14.45
N VAL A 69 5.33 1.96 14.03
CA VAL A 69 6.04 1.46 12.85
C VAL A 69 5.54 2.15 11.58
N LEU A 70 4.23 2.20 11.35
CA LEU A 70 3.64 2.81 10.15
C LEU A 70 3.94 4.31 10.03
N SER A 71 4.12 5.01 11.16
CA SER A 71 4.45 6.44 11.20
C SER A 71 5.96 6.72 11.18
N SER A 72 6.80 5.69 11.20
CA SER A 72 8.26 5.83 11.21
C SER A 72 8.79 6.33 9.87
N SER A 73 9.90 7.07 9.90
CA SER A 73 10.60 7.49 8.68
C SER A 73 11.08 6.31 7.84
N ASP A 74 11.46 5.22 8.50
CA ASP A 74 11.92 4.00 7.83
C ASP A 74 10.79 3.39 7.01
N PHE A 75 9.60 3.21 7.62
CA PHE A 75 8.44 2.70 6.88
C PHE A 75 7.95 3.67 5.81
N ALA A 76 7.97 4.98 6.08
CA ALA A 76 7.62 5.99 5.09
C ALA A 76 8.53 5.92 3.85
N HIS A 77 9.83 5.72 4.07
CA HIS A 77 10.78 5.50 2.98
C HIS A 77 10.45 4.22 2.20
N ILE A 78 10.22 3.09 2.88
CA ILE A 78 9.81 1.83 2.22
C ILE A 78 8.53 2.01 1.39
N MET A 79 7.56 2.76 1.90
CA MET A 79 6.32 3.05 1.18
C MET A 79 6.60 3.88 -0.08
N GLU A 80 7.43 4.92 0.01
CA GLU A 80 7.81 5.77 -1.13
C GLU A 80 8.45 4.96 -2.26
N ILE A 81 9.50 4.19 -1.97
CA ILE A 81 10.18 3.37 -3.00
C ILE A 81 9.27 2.27 -3.55
N SER A 82 8.46 1.62 -2.71
CA SER A 82 7.52 0.58 -3.15
C SER A 82 6.47 1.14 -4.10
N LEU A 83 5.82 2.26 -3.74
CA LEU A 83 4.76 2.85 -4.56
C LEU A 83 5.30 3.47 -5.85
N ARG A 84 6.47 4.13 -5.81
CA ARG A 84 7.17 4.58 -7.03
C ARG A 84 7.39 3.40 -7.98
N ARG A 85 7.88 2.28 -7.45
CA ARG A 85 8.18 1.08 -8.23
C ARG A 85 6.94 0.46 -8.89
N VAL A 86 5.77 0.59 -8.26
CA VAL A 86 4.46 0.23 -8.84
C VAL A 86 4.07 1.21 -9.94
N VAL A 87 4.17 2.52 -9.71
CA VAL A 87 3.87 3.55 -10.72
C VAL A 87 4.73 3.36 -11.97
N ASP A 88 6.04 3.11 -11.81
CA ASP A 88 6.94 2.79 -12.92
C ASP A 88 6.39 1.63 -13.78
N GLY A 89 6.02 0.52 -13.12
CA GLY A 89 5.49 -0.66 -13.81
C GLY A 89 4.16 -0.41 -14.51
N LEU A 90 3.28 0.37 -13.87
CA LEU A 90 1.97 0.69 -14.42
C LEU A 90 2.08 1.62 -15.64
N VAL A 91 2.98 2.60 -15.59
CA VAL A 91 3.29 3.48 -16.73
C VAL A 91 3.92 2.68 -17.87
N GLU A 92 4.86 1.76 -17.57
CA GLU A 92 5.43 0.84 -18.56
C GLU A 92 4.33 0.05 -19.28
N ASP A 93 3.40 -0.56 -18.54
CA ASP A 93 2.30 -1.35 -19.12
C ASP A 93 1.37 -0.51 -20.00
N ILE A 94 0.97 0.66 -19.52
CA ILE A 94 0.09 1.57 -20.28
C ILE A 94 0.80 2.03 -21.57
N SER A 95 2.11 2.30 -21.49
CA SER A 95 2.92 2.64 -22.66
C SER A 95 2.89 1.53 -23.72
N MET A 96 3.09 0.28 -23.30
CA MET A 96 3.06 -0.88 -24.18
C MET A 96 1.69 -1.07 -24.85
N GLN A 97 0.60 -0.84 -24.12
CA GLN A 97 -0.77 -0.95 -24.64
C GLN A 97 -1.14 0.17 -25.61
N MET A 98 -0.58 1.37 -25.43
CA MET A 98 -0.96 2.53 -26.23
C MET A 98 -0.35 2.53 -27.63
N GLY A 99 0.78 1.84 -27.84
CA GLY A 99 1.42 1.67 -29.16
C GLY A 99 1.70 3.01 -29.87
N GLY A 100 2.92 3.53 -29.79
CA GLY A 100 3.26 4.79 -30.46
C GLY A 100 4.65 5.30 -30.12
N SER A 101 5.08 6.35 -30.84
CA SER A 101 6.36 6.99 -30.57
C SER A 101 6.33 7.65 -29.18
N PRO A 102 7.33 7.38 -28.31
CA PRO A 102 7.40 7.94 -26.95
C PRO A 102 7.47 9.47 -26.90
N HIS A 103 7.75 10.12 -28.04
CA HIS A 103 7.87 11.57 -28.18
C HIS A 103 6.54 12.27 -28.52
N SER A 104 5.49 11.53 -28.84
CA SER A 104 4.15 12.07 -29.11
C SER A 104 3.31 11.92 -27.84
N GLY A 105 2.94 13.04 -27.21
CA GLY A 105 1.98 13.03 -26.10
C GLY A 105 0.64 12.39 -26.52
N PHE A 106 -0.03 11.75 -25.56
CA PHE A 106 -1.36 11.17 -25.81
C PHE A 106 -2.44 12.09 -25.23
N PRO A 107 -3.54 12.37 -25.97
CA PRO A 107 -4.66 13.09 -25.40
C PRO A 107 -5.22 12.37 -24.17
N LEU A 108 -5.54 13.12 -23.11
CA LEU A 108 -6.06 12.55 -21.86
C LEU A 108 -7.31 11.67 -22.08
N ALA A 109 -8.19 12.06 -23.02
CA ALA A 109 -9.37 11.29 -23.39
C ALA A 109 -9.04 9.86 -23.91
N LYS A 110 -7.83 9.64 -24.45
CA LYS A 110 -7.35 8.30 -24.87
C LYS A 110 -6.61 7.57 -23.74
N LEU A 111 -5.99 8.31 -22.82
CA LEU A 111 -5.25 7.74 -21.69
C LEU A 111 -6.19 7.22 -20.59
N LEU A 112 -7.27 7.94 -20.27
CA LEU A 112 -8.18 7.58 -19.18
C LEU A 112 -8.74 6.15 -19.29
N PRO A 113 -9.23 5.69 -20.46
CA PRO A 113 -9.68 4.31 -20.61
C PRO A 113 -8.58 3.27 -20.34
N ARG A 114 -7.31 3.58 -20.66
CA ARG A 114 -6.19 2.65 -20.41
C ARG A 114 -5.80 2.59 -18.95
N VAL A 115 -5.80 3.74 -18.27
CA VAL A 115 -5.61 3.78 -16.81
C VAL A 115 -6.71 2.97 -16.13
N ALA A 116 -7.97 3.14 -16.53
CA ALA A 116 -9.09 2.37 -15.98
C ALA A 116 -8.95 0.86 -16.24
N GLN A 117 -8.55 0.47 -17.45
CA GLN A 117 -8.31 -0.93 -17.82
C GLN A 117 -7.16 -1.61 -17.06
N SER A 118 -6.28 -0.83 -16.43
CA SER A 118 -5.15 -1.37 -15.68
C SER A 118 -5.53 -1.77 -14.24
N SER A 119 -6.68 -1.34 -13.74
CA SER A 119 -7.15 -1.62 -12.37
C SER A 119 -7.22 -3.12 -12.02
N PRO A 120 -7.76 -4.01 -12.87
CA PRO A 120 -7.80 -5.44 -12.55
C PRO A 120 -6.43 -6.04 -12.26
N SER A 121 -5.39 -5.63 -13.01
CA SER A 121 -4.03 -6.14 -12.82
C SER A 121 -3.40 -5.72 -11.49
N LEU A 122 -3.84 -4.59 -10.92
CA LEU A 122 -3.41 -4.13 -9.59
C LEU A 122 -4.11 -4.94 -8.48
N LEU A 123 -5.27 -5.51 -8.76
CA LEU A 123 -6.14 -6.21 -7.81
C LEU A 123 -6.10 -7.74 -7.98
N GLU A 124 -5.16 -8.26 -8.75
CA GLU A 124 -4.94 -9.69 -8.88
C GLU A 124 -4.54 -10.32 -7.54
N GLU A 125 -4.86 -11.61 -7.39
CA GLU A 125 -4.42 -12.43 -6.25
C GLU A 125 -2.90 -12.31 -6.03
N PRO A 126 -2.42 -12.28 -4.77
CA PRO A 126 -1.02 -12.02 -4.46
C PRO A 126 0.00 -12.93 -5.17
N SER A 127 -0.39 -14.17 -5.48
CA SER A 127 0.46 -15.13 -6.21
C SER A 127 0.68 -14.75 -7.67
N ASN A 128 -0.29 -14.09 -8.31
CA ASN A 128 -0.26 -13.71 -9.72
C ASN A 128 0.08 -12.23 -9.94
N ASN A 129 -0.06 -11.41 -8.90
CA ASN A 129 0.12 -9.97 -8.98
C ASN A 129 1.60 -9.58 -9.16
N LYS A 130 1.96 -9.19 -10.39
CA LYS A 130 3.33 -8.77 -10.73
C LYS A 130 3.81 -7.53 -9.96
N PHE A 131 2.91 -6.66 -9.51
CA PHE A 131 3.27 -5.47 -8.74
C PHE A 131 3.70 -5.85 -7.32
N ILE A 132 2.99 -6.81 -6.70
CA ILE A 132 3.40 -7.39 -5.41
C ILE A 132 4.77 -8.05 -5.53
N HIS A 133 5.01 -8.85 -6.58
CA HIS A 133 6.34 -9.45 -6.82
C HIS A 133 7.44 -8.41 -7.02
N ARG A 134 7.13 -7.31 -7.72
CA ARG A 134 8.06 -6.20 -7.92
C ARG A 134 8.41 -5.51 -6.60
N ILE A 135 7.45 -5.32 -5.70
CA ILE A 135 7.72 -4.76 -4.35
C ILE A 135 8.57 -5.75 -3.54
N LYS A 136 8.19 -7.03 -3.51
CA LYS A 136 8.90 -8.07 -2.73
C LYS A 136 10.36 -8.30 -3.16
N SER A 137 10.71 -7.94 -4.40
CA SER A 137 12.07 -8.07 -4.91
C SER A 137 12.97 -6.87 -4.59
N LEU A 138 12.44 -5.82 -3.94
CA LEU A 138 13.24 -4.70 -3.47
C LEU A 138 14.06 -5.11 -2.24
N PRO A 139 15.40 -4.98 -2.25
CA PRO A 139 16.24 -5.34 -1.10
C PRO A 139 15.94 -4.49 0.14
N GLU A 140 15.49 -3.25 -0.03
CA GLU A 140 15.10 -2.36 1.06
C GLU A 140 13.89 -2.90 1.82
N VAL A 141 12.94 -3.51 1.10
CA VAL A 141 11.74 -4.14 1.70
C VAL A 141 12.16 -5.35 2.54
N GLU A 142 13.03 -6.21 2.01
CA GLU A 142 13.56 -7.37 2.74
C GLU A 142 14.34 -6.95 3.99
N LEU A 143 15.22 -5.95 3.86
CA LEU A 143 16.00 -5.42 4.97
C LEU A 143 15.11 -4.84 6.06
N PHE A 144 14.11 -4.04 5.69
CA PHE A 144 13.17 -3.45 6.64
C PHE A 144 12.45 -4.53 7.47
N PHE A 145 11.90 -5.55 6.82
CA PHE A 145 11.23 -6.64 7.54
C PHE A 145 12.20 -7.43 8.41
N THR A 146 13.43 -7.67 7.94
CA THR A 146 14.47 -8.35 8.73
C THR A 146 14.77 -7.61 10.03
N LEU A 147 14.95 -6.29 9.95
CA LEU A 147 15.19 -5.45 11.12
C LEU A 147 13.98 -5.38 12.04
N LEU A 148 12.77 -5.24 11.48
CA LEU A 148 11.53 -5.21 12.24
C LEU A 148 11.38 -6.50 13.07
N TYR A 149 11.56 -7.66 12.47
CA TYR A 149 11.45 -8.95 13.16
C TYR A 149 12.61 -9.23 14.13
N ALA A 150 13.81 -8.73 13.86
CA ALA A 150 14.92 -8.86 14.82
C ALA A 150 14.66 -8.05 16.10
N ASN A 151 14.00 -6.89 16.00
CA ASN A 151 13.72 -6.01 17.11
C ASN A 151 12.46 -6.41 17.91
N THR A 152 11.44 -7.00 17.27
CA THR A 152 10.25 -7.48 17.99
C THR A 152 10.54 -8.68 18.90
N VAL A 153 11.57 -9.47 18.59
CA VAL A 153 12.02 -10.61 19.43
C VAL A 153 12.72 -10.14 20.72
N GLN A 154 13.15 -8.88 20.82
CA GLN A 154 13.85 -8.36 22.02
C GLN A 154 12.91 -7.86 23.13
N VAL A 155 11.61 -7.72 22.87
CA VAL A 155 10.60 -7.18 23.81
C VAL A 155 9.60 -8.26 24.27
N SER A 156 9.87 -9.53 23.95
CA SER A 156 9.04 -10.70 24.35
C SER A 156 9.54 -11.37 25.63
#